data_AF-A0A4U8SID8-F1
#
_entry.id   AF-A0A4U8SID8-F1
#
_cell.length_a   1.000
_cell.length_b   1.000
_cell.length_c   1.000
_cell.angle_alpha   90.00
_cell.angle_beta   90.00
_cell.angle_gamma   90.00
#
_symmetry.space_group_name_H-M   'P 1'
#
loop_
_entity.id
_entity.type
_entity.pdbx_description
1 polymer ?
#
loop_
_entity_poly.entity_id
_entity_poly.type
_entity_poly.pdbx_seq_one_letter_code
_entity_poly.pdbx_strand_id
1 'polypeptide(L)'
;MQNDEVVIESYLKVTSERKKSKNPARWDMLQSITGAILAIFILFHMCFTSSILLGTEAFDAVVGFSEGSLIFGGHGIPLLTTLVVIVISVVFVAHAFLAMRKFPANFQQFMIFKTHKSLMKHCDTTLWWIQFLTGFALFFLGGAHLVTILFNSTSINAITSATRFVDGNLAEFYLVLLVVMVLHASIGLYRVIIKWVPLEAPTTAQSNVKRKNVKIAVFAVFIVLGVIAFIADFTWIALGKSL
;
A
#
# COMPACT_ATOMS: atom_id res chain seq x y z
N MET A 1 -37.06 0.41 14.76
CA MET A 1 -36.73 0.97 13.43
C MET A 1 -35.35 0.56 12.91
N GLN A 2 -34.21 1.00 13.49
CA GLN A 2 -32.89 0.60 12.94
C GLN A 2 -32.63 -0.91 13.03
N ASN A 3 -33.27 -1.60 13.97
CA ASN A 3 -33.20 -3.06 14.11
C ASN A 3 -34.02 -3.81 13.05
N ASP A 4 -35.11 -3.22 12.55
CA ASP A 4 -36.05 -3.92 11.67
C ASP A 4 -35.49 -4.05 10.25
N GLU A 5 -34.80 -3.01 9.75
CA GLU A 5 -34.16 -3.05 8.44
C GLU A 5 -33.02 -4.07 8.38
N VAL A 6 -32.18 -4.14 9.42
CA VAL A 6 -31.10 -5.12 9.52
C VAL A 6 -31.65 -6.54 9.59
N VAL A 7 -32.72 -6.76 10.37
CA VAL A 7 -33.39 -8.08 10.45
C VAL A 7 -33.99 -8.48 9.10
N ILE A 8 -34.72 -7.56 8.45
CA ILE A 8 -35.31 -7.80 7.13
C ILE A 8 -34.22 -8.14 6.10
N GLU A 9 -33.15 -7.34 6.01
CA GLU A 9 -32.07 -7.55 5.04
C GLU A 9 -31.33 -8.86 5.31
N SER A 10 -31.11 -9.22 6.58
CA SER A 10 -30.38 -10.43 6.95
C SER A 10 -31.15 -11.70 6.64
N TYR A 11 -32.45 -11.75 6.95
CA TYR A 11 -33.27 -12.94 6.74
C TYR A 11 -33.78 -13.06 5.30
N LEU A 12 -34.20 -11.95 4.69
CA LEU A 12 -34.83 -11.95 3.36
C LEU A 12 -33.86 -11.63 2.22
N LYS A 13 -32.61 -11.22 2.52
CA LYS A 13 -31.56 -10.84 1.54
C LYS A 13 -31.96 -9.68 0.61
N VAL A 14 -32.95 -8.89 1.02
CA VAL A 14 -33.44 -7.69 0.35
C VAL A 14 -33.72 -6.61 1.39
N THR A 15 -33.61 -5.34 1.00
CA THR A 15 -33.95 -4.22 1.87
C THR A 15 -35.45 -4.17 2.16
N SER A 16 -35.88 -3.30 3.09
CA SER A 16 -37.30 -3.03 3.36
C SER A 16 -38.10 -2.61 2.11
N GLU A 17 -37.43 -1.98 1.13
CA GLU A 17 -38.01 -1.65 -0.18
C GLU A 17 -37.99 -2.81 -1.19
N ARG A 18 -37.65 -4.03 -0.77
CA ARG A 18 -37.48 -5.22 -1.63
C ARG A 18 -36.44 -5.04 -2.74
N LYS A 19 -35.40 -4.27 -2.47
CA LYS A 19 -34.25 -4.05 -3.40
C LYS A 19 -33.00 -4.76 -2.90
N LYS A 20 -32.00 -4.91 -3.77
CA LYS A 20 -30.68 -5.37 -3.34
C LYS A 20 -29.95 -4.27 -2.56
N SER A 21 -29.24 -4.68 -1.52
CA SER A 21 -28.37 -3.79 -0.75
C SER A 21 -27.32 -3.13 -1.63
N LYS A 22 -27.05 -1.86 -1.38
CA LYS A 22 -25.96 -1.12 -2.03
C LYS A 22 -24.61 -1.32 -1.33
N ASN A 23 -24.60 -1.95 -0.15
CA ASN A 23 -23.39 -2.16 0.65
C ASN A 23 -22.29 -2.93 -0.08
N PRO A 24 -22.57 -4.01 -0.84
CA PRO A 24 -21.53 -4.68 -1.62
C PRO A 24 -20.82 -3.75 -2.62
N ALA A 25 -21.56 -2.85 -3.29
CA ALA A 25 -20.98 -1.88 -4.22
C ALA A 25 -20.15 -0.82 -3.48
N ARG A 26 -20.68 -0.28 -2.37
CA ARG A 26 -19.94 0.67 -1.51
C ARG A 26 -18.63 0.07 -1.00
N TRP A 27 -18.68 -1.18 -0.55
CA TRP A 27 -17.52 -1.89 -0.04
C TRP A 27 -16.46 -2.17 -1.10
N ASP A 28 -16.86 -2.47 -2.33
CA ASP A 28 -15.95 -2.68 -3.46
C ASP A 28 -15.28 -1.38 -3.92
N MET A 29 -16.03 -0.27 -3.87
CA MET A 29 -15.51 1.08 -4.10
C MET A 29 -14.53 1.50 -3.00
N LEU A 30 -14.90 1.36 -1.72
CA LEU A 30 -14.04 1.70 -0.58
C LEU A 30 -12.74 0.88 -0.56
N GLN A 31 -12.80 -0.41 -0.92
CA GLN A 31 -11.60 -1.25 -1.03
C GLN A 31 -10.62 -0.69 -2.08
N SER A 32 -11.15 -0.17 -3.18
CA SER A 32 -10.34 0.39 -4.27
C SER A 32 -9.79 1.77 -3.91
N ILE A 33 -10.59 2.62 -3.27
CA ILE A 33 -10.18 3.96 -2.80
C ILE A 33 -9.07 3.85 -1.76
N THR A 34 -9.26 3.04 -0.72
CA THR A 34 -8.24 2.83 0.32
C THR A 34 -6.95 2.27 -0.25
N GLY A 35 -7.03 1.31 -1.19
CA GLY A 35 -5.85 0.78 -1.88
C GLY A 35 -5.13 1.82 -2.74
N ALA A 36 -5.86 2.70 -3.42
CA ALA A 36 -5.28 3.79 -4.20
C ALA A 36 -4.59 4.83 -3.31
N ILE A 37 -5.21 5.22 -2.19
CA ILE A 37 -4.60 6.12 -1.20
C ILE A 37 -3.28 5.54 -0.69
N LEU A 38 -3.26 4.26 -0.30
CA LEU A 38 -2.04 3.60 0.18
C LEU A 38 -0.97 3.51 -0.92
N ALA A 39 -1.33 3.16 -2.15
CA ALA A 39 -0.37 3.09 -3.24
C ALA A 39 0.26 4.45 -3.56
N ILE A 40 -0.53 5.52 -3.55
CA ILE A 40 -0.04 6.90 -3.73
C ILE A 40 0.83 7.31 -2.54
N PHE A 41 0.42 7.01 -1.31
CA PHE A 41 1.24 7.24 -0.12
C PHE A 41 2.60 6.55 -0.25
N ILE A 42 2.64 5.29 -0.68
CA ILE A 42 3.90 4.56 -0.89
C ILE A 42 4.79 5.19 -1.98
N LEU A 43 4.20 5.76 -3.04
CA LEU A 43 4.98 6.51 -4.05
C LEU A 43 5.70 7.70 -3.42
N PHE A 44 4.97 8.55 -2.69
CA PHE A 44 5.57 9.71 -2.01
C PHE A 44 6.55 9.28 -0.92
N HIS A 45 6.18 8.27 -0.14
CA HIS A 45 7.00 7.74 0.95
C HIS A 45 8.37 7.29 0.43
N MET A 46 8.43 6.49 -0.64
CA MET A 46 9.70 6.06 -1.23
C MET A 46 10.53 7.24 -1.75
N CYS A 47 9.91 8.25 -2.37
CA CYS A 47 10.63 9.46 -2.78
C CYS A 47 11.22 10.20 -1.57
N PHE A 48 10.45 10.32 -0.49
CA PHE A 48 10.86 11.07 0.70
C PHE A 48 11.95 10.34 1.47
N THR A 49 11.82 9.03 1.68
CA THR A 49 12.85 8.23 2.37
C THR A 49 14.12 8.08 1.54
N SER A 50 14.02 8.12 0.21
CA SER A 50 15.20 8.08 -0.67
C SER A 50 15.97 9.39 -0.76
N SER A 51 15.45 10.49 -0.21
CA SER A 51 16.17 11.78 -0.19
C SER A 51 17.50 11.73 0.57
N ILE A 52 17.69 10.72 1.43
CA ILE A 52 18.98 10.44 2.09
C ILE A 52 20.14 10.22 1.10
N LEU A 53 19.85 9.79 -0.12
CA LEU A 53 20.85 9.66 -1.19
C LEU A 53 21.52 11.00 -1.54
N LEU A 54 20.85 12.12 -1.22
CA LEU A 54 21.36 13.47 -1.40
C LEU A 54 22.05 14.03 -0.14
N GLY A 55 22.08 13.26 0.96
CA GLY A 55 22.66 13.65 2.24
C GLY A 55 21.65 13.71 3.38
N THR A 56 22.16 13.76 4.61
CA THR A 56 21.35 13.84 5.85
C THR A 56 20.51 15.12 5.89
N GLU A 57 21.10 16.26 5.52
CA GLU A 57 20.43 17.55 5.47
C GLU A 57 19.26 17.56 4.49
N ALA A 58 19.38 16.87 3.34
CA ALA A 58 18.30 16.78 2.37
C ALA A 58 17.11 15.98 2.91
N PHE A 59 17.36 14.87 3.61
CA PHE A 59 16.31 14.11 4.29
C PHE A 59 15.65 14.93 5.40
N ASP A 60 16.43 15.59 6.25
CA ASP A 60 15.91 16.41 7.33
C ASP A 60 15.08 17.60 6.81
N ALA A 61 15.47 18.18 5.67
CA ALA A 61 14.68 19.20 4.98
C ALA A 61 13.33 18.66 4.48
N VAL A 62 13.29 17.44 3.94
CA VAL A 62 12.04 16.78 3.51
C VAL A 62 11.14 16.45 4.71
N VAL A 63 11.71 16.05 5.84
CA VAL A 63 10.97 15.87 7.10
C VAL A 63 10.38 17.21 7.54
N GLY A 64 11.19 18.26 7.63
CA GLY A 64 10.71 19.59 8.01
C GLY A 64 9.62 20.12 7.07
N PHE A 65 9.75 19.91 5.76
CA PHE A 65 8.70 20.21 4.79
C PHE A 65 7.39 19.47 5.09
N SER A 66 7.48 18.17 5.40
CA SER A 66 6.33 17.33 5.78
C SER A 66 5.70 17.75 7.11
N GLU A 67 6.50 18.37 7.99
CA GLU A 67 6.09 18.97 9.26
C GLU A 67 5.67 20.44 9.12
N GLY A 68 5.53 20.95 7.89
CA GLY A 68 4.97 22.27 7.63
C GLY A 68 5.93 23.43 7.91
N SER A 69 7.25 23.22 7.80
CA SER A 69 8.27 24.27 7.98
C SER A 69 8.01 25.53 7.15
N LEU A 70 7.43 25.39 5.95
CA LEU A 70 7.07 26.52 5.07
C LEU A 70 5.90 27.38 5.61
N ILE A 71 5.05 26.82 6.47
CA ILE A 71 3.86 27.50 7.01
C ILE A 71 4.12 28.00 8.43
N PHE A 72 4.78 27.18 9.26
CA PHE A 72 4.97 27.45 10.69
C PHE A 72 6.36 28.00 11.03
N GLY A 73 7.30 28.00 10.08
CA GLY A 73 8.69 28.41 10.29
C GLY A 73 9.51 27.38 11.08
N GLY A 74 10.83 27.57 11.10
CA GLY A 74 11.76 26.66 11.78
C GLY A 74 11.73 25.24 11.23
N HIS A 75 11.81 24.25 12.11
CA HIS A 75 11.77 22.82 11.74
C HIS A 75 10.36 22.28 11.49
N GLY A 76 9.30 23.10 11.67
CA GLY A 76 7.91 22.63 11.57
C GLY A 76 7.38 22.05 12.88
N ILE A 77 6.25 21.35 12.81
CA ILE A 77 5.54 20.76 13.95
C ILE A 77 5.58 19.22 13.83
N PRO A 78 6.39 18.51 14.63
CA PRO A 78 6.49 17.03 14.59
C PRO A 78 5.19 16.26 14.89
N LEU A 79 4.16 16.94 15.40
CA LEU A 79 2.83 16.33 15.54
C LEU A 79 2.14 16.10 14.20
N LEU A 80 2.54 16.79 13.12
CA LEU A 80 1.95 16.58 11.79
C LEU A 80 2.32 15.23 11.20
N THR A 81 3.58 14.80 11.33
CA THR A 81 4.00 13.44 10.93
C THR A 81 3.28 12.38 11.77
N THR A 82 3.09 12.63 13.07
CA THR A 82 2.27 11.78 13.95
C THR A 82 0.83 11.65 13.44
N LEU A 83 0.19 12.77 13.08
CA LEU A 83 -1.16 12.77 12.51
C LEU A 83 -1.24 11.98 11.19
N VAL A 84 -0.27 12.18 10.30
CA VAL A 84 -0.19 11.44 9.03
C VAL A 84 -0.11 9.93 9.28
N VAL A 85 0.75 9.50 10.20
CA VAL A 85 0.92 8.07 10.53
C VAL A 85 -0.37 7.49 11.12
N ILE A 86 -1.10 8.23 11.97
CA ILE A 86 -2.40 7.80 12.49
C ILE A 86 -3.42 7.63 11.36
N VAL A 87 -3.56 8.62 10.48
CA VAL A 87 -4.49 8.59 9.35
C VAL A 87 -4.17 7.42 8.42
N ILE A 88 -2.90 7.26 8.03
CA ILE A 88 -2.47 6.17 7.16
C ILE A 88 -2.65 4.81 7.84
N SER A 89 -2.45 4.71 9.16
CA SER A 89 -2.72 3.48 9.92
C SER A 89 -4.19 3.09 9.88
N VAL A 90 -5.11 4.07 10.04
CA VAL A 90 -6.55 3.83 9.91
C VAL A 90 -6.91 3.37 8.49
N VAL A 91 -6.37 4.03 7.46
CA VAL A 91 -6.58 3.63 6.06
C VAL A 91 -6.00 2.24 5.79
N PHE A 92 -4.83 1.91 6.34
CA PHE A 92 -4.19 0.61 6.23
C PHE A 92 -5.06 -0.51 6.81
N VAL A 93 -5.57 -0.32 8.04
CA VAL A 93 -6.47 -1.29 8.69
C VAL A 93 -7.79 -1.42 7.92
N ALA A 94 -8.38 -0.30 7.49
CA ALA A 94 -9.61 -0.31 6.70
C ALA A 94 -9.43 -1.02 5.36
N HIS A 95 -8.29 -0.78 4.67
CA HIS A 95 -7.95 -1.47 3.44
C HIS A 95 -7.83 -2.98 3.67
N ALA A 96 -7.07 -3.38 4.69
CA ALA A 96 -6.84 -4.78 5.03
C ALA A 96 -8.15 -5.51 5.35
N PHE A 97 -9.03 -4.89 6.15
CA PHE A 97 -10.36 -5.41 6.48
C PHE A 97 -11.27 -5.59 5.23
N LEU A 98 -11.24 -4.62 4.31
CA LEU A 98 -12.03 -4.71 3.09
C LEU A 98 -11.44 -5.73 2.09
N ALA A 99 -10.12 -5.80 1.97
CA ALA A 99 -9.42 -6.64 1.02
C ALA A 99 -9.36 -8.12 1.44
N MET A 100 -9.28 -8.43 2.73
CA MET A 100 -9.20 -9.81 3.24
C MET A 100 -10.40 -10.68 2.82
N ARG A 101 -11.56 -10.06 2.54
CA ARG A 101 -12.75 -10.75 2.00
C ARG A 101 -12.53 -11.38 0.64
N LYS A 102 -11.45 -11.03 -0.07
CA LYS A 102 -11.08 -11.61 -1.37
C LYS A 102 -10.13 -12.80 -1.23
N PHE A 103 -9.64 -13.13 -0.03
CA PHE A 103 -8.74 -14.26 0.16
C PHE A 103 -9.49 -15.59 -0.01
N PRO A 104 -8.81 -16.65 -0.49
CA PRO A 104 -9.37 -18.00 -0.41
C PRO A 104 -9.69 -18.34 1.05
N ALA A 105 -10.97 -18.53 1.37
CA ALA A 105 -11.47 -18.64 2.74
C ALA A 105 -11.41 -20.08 3.30
N ASN A 106 -11.09 -21.07 2.46
CA ASN A 106 -10.93 -22.45 2.88
C ASN A 106 -9.91 -23.19 2.00
N PHE A 107 -9.52 -24.38 2.47
CA PHE A 107 -8.55 -25.24 1.80
C PHE A 107 -8.94 -25.56 0.35
N GLN A 108 -10.21 -25.86 0.10
CA GLN A 108 -10.68 -26.21 -1.24
C GLN A 108 -10.55 -25.02 -2.21
N GLN A 109 -10.97 -23.81 -1.80
CA GLN A 109 -10.81 -22.59 -2.60
C GLN A 109 -9.33 -22.30 -2.89
N PHE A 110 -8.46 -22.47 -1.90
CA PHE A 110 -7.02 -22.28 -2.07
C PHE A 110 -6.44 -23.27 -3.09
N MET A 111 -6.76 -24.55 -2.97
CA MET A 111 -6.27 -25.59 -3.87
C MET A 111 -6.80 -25.41 -5.29
N ILE A 112 -8.09 -25.10 -5.45
CA ILE A 112 -8.67 -24.81 -6.77
C ILE A 112 -7.95 -23.63 -7.43
N PHE A 113 -7.78 -22.53 -6.71
CA PHE A 113 -7.12 -21.34 -7.28
C PHE A 113 -5.66 -21.63 -7.63
N LYS A 114 -4.92 -22.30 -6.73
CA LYS A 114 -3.51 -22.68 -6.95
C LYS A 114 -3.36 -23.53 -8.21
N THR A 115 -4.21 -24.55 -8.37
CA THR A 115 -4.20 -25.43 -9.55
C THR A 115 -4.59 -24.66 -10.81
N HIS A 116 -5.68 -23.89 -10.76
CA HIS A 116 -6.18 -23.11 -11.90
C HIS A 116 -5.14 -22.12 -12.41
N LYS A 117 -4.47 -21.38 -11.52
CA LYS A 117 -3.38 -20.46 -11.87
C LYS A 117 -2.25 -21.17 -12.62
N SER A 118 -1.83 -22.34 -12.13
CA SER A 118 -0.74 -23.12 -12.74
C SER A 118 -1.11 -23.68 -14.12
N LEU A 119 -2.38 -24.05 -14.32
CA LEU A 119 -2.88 -24.54 -15.62
C LEU A 119 -3.06 -23.40 -16.63
N MET A 120 -3.66 -22.27 -16.20
CA MET A 120 -3.94 -21.14 -17.09
C MET A 120 -2.70 -20.43 -17.59
N LYS A 121 -1.62 -20.39 -16.79
CA LYS A 121 -0.39 -19.62 -17.07
C LYS A 121 -0.67 -18.16 -17.47
N HIS A 122 -1.76 -17.60 -16.97
CA HIS A 122 -2.21 -16.26 -17.28
C HIS A 122 -1.55 -15.24 -16.36
N CYS A 123 -0.97 -14.18 -16.95
CA CYS A 123 -0.20 -13.17 -16.24
C CYS A 123 -1.02 -12.50 -15.12
N ASP A 124 -2.17 -11.93 -15.43
CA ASP A 124 -2.92 -11.12 -14.43
C ASP A 124 -3.54 -12.00 -13.33
N THR A 125 -3.82 -13.28 -13.63
CA THR A 125 -4.23 -14.27 -12.61
C THR A 125 -3.08 -14.58 -11.65
N THR A 126 -1.86 -14.66 -12.18
CA THR A 126 -0.65 -14.85 -11.37
C THR A 126 -0.30 -13.61 -10.57
N LEU A 127 -0.46 -12.41 -11.13
CA LEU A 127 -0.26 -11.16 -10.41
C LEU A 127 -1.24 -11.03 -9.23
N TRP A 128 -2.51 -11.40 -9.40
CA TRP A 128 -3.45 -11.41 -8.28
C TRP A 128 -3.02 -12.36 -7.15
N TRP A 129 -2.44 -13.52 -7.49
CA TRP A 129 -1.89 -14.45 -6.50
C TRP A 129 -0.73 -13.86 -5.72
N ILE A 130 0.18 -13.16 -6.42
CA ILE A 130 1.28 -12.43 -5.77
C ILE A 130 0.70 -11.34 -4.86
N GLN A 131 -0.28 -10.57 -5.33
CA GLN A 131 -0.95 -9.53 -4.53
C GLN A 131 -1.61 -10.10 -3.26
N PHE A 132 -2.22 -11.28 -3.34
CA PHE A 132 -2.74 -12.01 -2.18
C PHE A 132 -1.63 -12.34 -1.17
N LEU A 133 -0.53 -12.94 -1.64
CA LEU A 133 0.58 -13.34 -0.76
C LEU A 133 1.28 -12.13 -0.12
N THR A 134 1.55 -11.08 -0.91
CA THR A 134 2.17 -9.86 -0.38
C THR A 134 1.23 -9.10 0.54
N GLY A 135 -0.08 -9.09 0.24
CA GLY A 135 -1.09 -8.49 1.12
C GLY A 135 -1.17 -9.20 2.47
N PHE A 136 -1.10 -10.54 2.46
CA PHE A 136 -1.02 -11.34 3.67
C PHE A 136 0.25 -11.02 4.49
N ALA A 137 1.41 -10.96 3.83
CA ALA A 137 2.67 -10.61 4.49
C ALA A 137 2.65 -9.18 5.10
N LEU A 138 2.01 -8.22 4.42
CA LEU A 138 1.91 -6.84 4.88
C LEU A 138 1.11 -6.66 6.17
N PHE A 139 0.19 -7.58 6.54
CA PHE A 139 -0.46 -7.52 7.86
C PHE A 139 0.56 -7.47 8.99
N PHE A 140 1.64 -8.25 8.86
CA PHE A 140 2.70 -8.33 9.85
C PHE A 140 3.76 -7.26 9.60
N LEU A 141 4.29 -7.18 8.38
CA LEU A 141 5.39 -6.28 8.05
C LEU A 141 4.95 -4.81 8.08
N GLY A 142 3.89 -4.46 7.36
CA GLY A 142 3.36 -3.09 7.32
C GLY A 142 2.81 -2.66 8.69
N GLY A 143 2.12 -3.57 9.39
CA GLY A 143 1.64 -3.32 10.75
C GLY A 143 2.78 -3.00 11.72
N ALA A 144 3.83 -3.84 11.76
CA ALA A 144 5.00 -3.59 12.62
C ALA A 144 5.70 -2.27 12.28
N HIS A 145 5.86 -1.96 10.99
CA HIS A 145 6.46 -0.70 10.56
C HIS A 145 5.64 0.51 11.03
N LEU A 146 4.33 0.53 10.80
CA LEU A 146 3.46 1.63 11.20
C LEU A 146 3.44 1.85 12.71
N VAL A 147 3.44 0.77 13.50
CA VAL A 147 3.54 0.85 14.96
C VAL A 147 4.88 1.45 15.39
N THR A 148 5.99 0.99 14.82
CA THR A 148 7.32 1.54 15.12
C THR A 148 7.38 3.03 14.80
N ILE A 149 6.87 3.45 13.64
CA ILE A 149 6.89 4.88 13.26
C ILE A 149 5.96 5.69 14.15
N LEU A 150 4.78 5.17 14.53
CA LEU A 150 3.85 5.87 15.42
C LEU A 150 4.49 6.22 16.77
N PHE A 151 5.28 5.31 17.33
CA PHE A 151 5.95 5.55 18.63
C PHE A 151 7.23 6.39 18.53
N ASN A 152 7.72 6.67 17.31
CA ASN A 152 8.93 7.45 17.08
C ASN A 152 8.67 8.72 16.24
N SER A 153 7.41 9.04 15.95
CA SER A 153 7.02 10.00 14.91
C SER A 153 7.47 11.43 15.19
N THR A 154 7.66 11.81 16.45
CA THR A 154 8.13 13.15 16.85
C THR A 154 9.66 13.30 16.78
N SER A 155 10.38 12.22 16.44
CA SER A 155 11.84 12.17 16.45
C SER A 155 12.43 11.76 15.11
N ILE A 156 11.67 11.93 14.01
CA ILE A 156 12.13 11.53 12.68
C ILE A 156 13.20 12.52 12.21
N ASN A 157 14.41 12.04 12.03
CA ASN A 157 15.50 12.71 11.32
C ASN A 157 16.45 11.65 10.76
N ALA A 158 17.47 12.05 10.01
CA ALA A 158 18.37 11.13 9.35
C ALA A 158 19.10 10.23 10.35
N ILE A 159 19.60 10.81 11.45
CA ILE A 159 20.38 10.10 12.47
C ILE A 159 19.51 9.05 13.17
N THR A 160 18.38 9.45 13.74
CA THR A 160 17.48 8.52 14.45
C THR A 160 16.93 7.44 13.52
N SER A 161 16.74 7.76 12.24
CA SER A 161 16.31 6.78 11.24
C SER A 161 17.41 5.76 10.92
N ALA A 162 18.65 6.21 10.70
CA ALA A 162 19.79 5.33 10.47
C ALA A 162 20.10 4.45 11.69
N THR A 163 20.03 4.99 12.90
CA THR A 163 20.17 4.23 14.16
C THR A 163 19.16 3.08 14.23
N ARG A 164 17.90 3.28 13.79
CA ARG A 164 16.90 2.18 13.77
C ARG A 164 17.27 1.05 12.81
N PHE A 165 17.94 1.32 11.70
CA PHE A 165 18.36 0.27 10.77
C PHE A 165 19.39 -0.67 11.43
N VAL A 166 20.34 -0.12 12.18
CA VAL A 166 21.49 -0.86 12.72
C VAL A 166 21.26 -1.27 14.17
N ASP A 167 21.17 -0.31 15.09
CA ASP A 167 20.99 -0.58 16.53
C ASP A 167 19.61 -1.15 16.84
N GLY A 168 18.61 -0.77 16.05
CA GLY A 168 17.27 -1.37 16.10
C GLY A 168 17.19 -2.77 15.47
N ASN A 169 18.24 -3.23 14.78
CA ASN A 169 18.28 -4.50 14.05
C ASN A 169 17.11 -4.66 13.05
N LEU A 170 16.77 -3.58 12.33
CA LEU A 170 15.63 -3.53 11.39
C LEU A 170 16.05 -3.50 9.92
N ALA A 171 17.34 -3.57 9.60
CA ALA A 171 17.83 -3.53 8.22
C ALA A 171 17.17 -4.59 7.32
N GLU A 172 17.24 -5.86 7.70
CA GLU A 172 16.64 -6.96 6.93
C GLU A 172 15.11 -6.84 6.87
N PHE A 173 14.50 -6.37 7.95
CA PHE A 173 13.06 -6.11 8.01
C PHE A 173 12.63 -5.08 6.97
N TYR A 174 13.35 -3.95 6.85
CA TYR A 174 13.02 -2.90 5.89
C TYR A 174 13.27 -3.35 4.44
N LEU A 175 14.35 -4.08 4.17
CA LEU A 175 14.63 -4.62 2.83
C LEU A 175 13.53 -5.58 2.36
N VAL A 176 13.06 -6.49 3.24
CA VAL A 176 11.96 -7.40 2.91
C VAL A 176 10.64 -6.64 2.76
N LEU A 177 10.34 -5.72 3.68
CA LEU A 177 9.15 -4.88 3.62
C LEU A 177 9.09 -4.10 2.30
N LEU A 178 10.20 -3.50 1.85
CA LEU A 178 10.29 -2.75 0.61
C LEU A 178 9.87 -3.60 -0.59
N VAL A 179 10.47 -4.78 -0.76
CA VAL A 179 10.15 -5.68 -1.88
C VAL A 179 8.67 -6.09 -1.86
N VAL A 180 8.17 -6.51 -0.70
CA VAL A 180 6.77 -6.95 -0.54
C VAL A 180 5.80 -5.81 -0.84
N MET A 181 6.07 -4.62 -0.30
CA MET A 181 5.26 -3.43 -0.45
C MET A 181 5.24 -2.94 -1.91
N VAL A 182 6.39 -2.85 -2.57
CA VAL A 182 6.50 -2.42 -3.98
C VAL A 182 5.72 -3.36 -4.90
N LEU A 183 5.84 -4.67 -4.70
CA LEU A 183 5.07 -5.65 -5.45
C LEU A 183 3.56 -5.51 -5.19
N HIS A 184 3.15 -5.37 -3.92
CA HIS A 184 1.74 -5.23 -3.58
C HIS A 184 1.13 -3.95 -4.18
N ALA A 185 1.79 -2.81 -3.99
CA ALA A 185 1.31 -1.51 -4.42
C ALA A 185 1.28 -1.37 -5.95
N SER A 186 2.31 -1.84 -6.66
CA SER A 186 2.36 -1.81 -8.13
C SER A 186 1.25 -2.66 -8.76
N ILE A 187 1.08 -3.91 -8.30
CA ILE A 187 0.01 -4.79 -8.78
C ILE A 187 -1.36 -4.19 -8.42
N GLY A 188 -1.52 -3.74 -7.18
CA GLY A 188 -2.75 -3.16 -6.68
C GLY A 188 -3.20 -1.94 -7.48
N LEU A 189 -2.31 -0.97 -7.69
CA LEU A 189 -2.62 0.25 -8.44
C LEU A 189 -2.94 -0.06 -9.90
N TYR A 190 -2.15 -0.92 -10.55
CA TYR A 190 -2.45 -1.41 -11.90
C TYR A 190 -3.88 -1.99 -11.98
N ARG A 191 -4.24 -2.88 -11.04
CA ARG A 191 -5.55 -3.54 -11.02
C ARG A 191 -6.69 -2.58 -10.70
N VAL A 192 -6.46 -1.55 -9.88
CA VAL A 192 -7.45 -0.49 -9.62
C VAL A 192 -7.68 0.33 -10.89
N ILE A 193 -6.63 0.72 -11.60
CA ILE A 193 -6.75 1.50 -12.83
C ILE A 193 -7.55 0.72 -13.89
N ILE A 194 -7.18 -0.52 -14.20
CA ILE A 194 -7.90 -1.30 -15.23
C ILE A 194 -9.34 -1.68 -14.85
N LYS A 195 -9.67 -1.60 -13.55
CA LYS A 195 -11.00 -1.91 -13.02
C LYS A 195 -11.95 -0.72 -13.16
N TRP A 196 -11.46 0.50 -12.94
CA TRP A 196 -12.30 1.70 -12.85
C TRP A 196 -12.12 2.68 -14.01
N VAL A 197 -11.00 2.62 -14.72
CA VAL A 197 -10.77 3.47 -15.90
C VAL A 197 -11.32 2.77 -17.14
N PRO A 198 -12.19 3.43 -17.92
CA PRO A 198 -12.66 2.90 -19.19
C PRO A 198 -11.48 2.83 -20.17
N LEU A 199 -11.06 1.60 -20.50
CA LEU A 199 -9.96 1.32 -21.42
C LEU A 199 -10.46 0.62 -22.69
N GLU A 200 -11.76 0.73 -22.99
CA GLU A 200 -12.35 0.22 -24.21
C GLU A 200 -11.74 0.91 -25.46
N ALA A 201 -11.71 0.17 -26.55
CA ALA A 201 -11.30 0.62 -27.87
C ALA A 201 -12.15 -0.14 -28.91
N PRO A 202 -12.18 0.33 -30.17
CA PRO A 202 -12.97 -0.32 -31.23
C PRO A 202 -12.73 -1.83 -31.38
N THR A 203 -11.52 -2.32 -31.04
CA THR A 203 -11.22 -3.75 -31.02
C THR A 203 -10.66 -4.22 -29.67
N THR A 204 -10.85 -5.51 -29.38
CA THR A 204 -10.27 -6.19 -28.21
C THR A 204 -8.73 -6.08 -28.20
N ALA A 205 -8.09 -6.20 -29.37
CA ALA A 205 -6.64 -6.08 -29.50
C ALA A 205 -6.14 -4.69 -29.05
N GLN A 206 -6.82 -3.62 -29.48
CA GLN A 206 -6.48 -2.26 -29.06
C GLN A 206 -6.72 -2.03 -27.57
N SER A 207 -7.80 -2.58 -27.01
CA SER A 207 -8.08 -2.52 -25.56
C SER A 207 -6.99 -3.23 -24.76
N ASN A 208 -6.50 -4.38 -25.24
CA ASN A 208 -5.41 -5.13 -24.61
C ASN A 208 -4.08 -4.37 -24.65
N VAL A 209 -3.79 -3.65 -25.74
CA VAL A 209 -2.62 -2.76 -25.83
C VAL A 209 -2.71 -1.65 -24.78
N LYS A 210 -3.87 -0.99 -24.64
CA LYS A 210 -4.07 0.03 -23.59
C LYS A 210 -3.81 -0.54 -22.19
N ARG A 211 -4.42 -1.69 -21.85
CA ARG A 211 -4.22 -2.37 -20.56
C ARG A 211 -2.76 -2.78 -20.33
N LYS A 212 -2.06 -3.25 -21.37
CA LYS A 212 -0.62 -3.57 -21.31
C LYS A 212 0.21 -2.33 -21.04
N ASN A 213 -0.07 -1.22 -21.71
CA ASN A 213 0.67 0.03 -21.53
C ASN A 213 0.51 0.58 -20.12
N VAL A 214 -0.71 0.56 -19.56
CA VAL A 214 -0.97 0.91 -18.16
C VAL A 214 -0.16 0.02 -17.22
N LYS A 215 -0.16 -1.31 -17.44
CA LYS A 215 0.64 -2.25 -16.65
C LYS A 215 2.12 -1.87 -16.67
N ILE A 216 2.69 -1.67 -17.86
CA ILE A 216 4.10 -1.32 -18.02
C ILE A 216 4.41 0.00 -17.32
N ALA A 217 3.59 1.04 -17.52
CA ALA A 217 3.81 2.34 -16.90
C ALA A 217 3.81 2.26 -15.36
N VAL A 218 2.80 1.62 -14.77
CA VAL A 218 2.71 1.47 -13.31
C VAL A 218 3.90 0.67 -12.77
N PHE A 219 4.22 -0.48 -13.38
CA PHE A 219 5.34 -1.29 -12.92
C PHE A 219 6.68 -0.57 -13.10
N ALA A 220 6.89 0.16 -14.20
CA ALA A 220 8.11 0.92 -14.42
C ALA A 220 8.32 1.96 -13.31
N VAL A 221 7.29 2.74 -12.97
CA VAL A 221 7.37 3.74 -11.89
C VAL A 221 7.73 3.08 -10.56
N PHE A 222 6.99 2.03 -10.15
CA PHE A 222 7.22 1.39 -8.86
C PHE A 222 8.54 0.62 -8.79
N ILE A 223 8.98 -0.02 -9.87
CA ILE A 223 10.26 -0.74 -9.89
C ILE A 223 11.41 0.26 -9.85
N VAL A 224 11.37 1.33 -10.64
CA VAL A 224 12.43 2.36 -10.63
C VAL A 224 12.54 2.99 -9.24
N LEU A 225 11.42 3.44 -8.66
CA LEU A 225 11.43 3.98 -7.30
C LEU A 225 11.82 2.94 -6.26
N GLY A 226 11.39 1.68 -6.42
CA GLY A 226 11.78 0.59 -5.53
C GLY A 226 13.27 0.31 -5.57
N VAL A 227 13.92 0.38 -6.73
CA VAL A 227 15.39 0.26 -6.86
C VAL A 227 16.09 1.44 -6.21
N ILE A 228 15.59 2.66 -6.41
CA ILE A 228 16.15 3.86 -5.76
C ILE A 228 16.05 3.73 -4.24
N ALA A 229 14.88 3.36 -3.71
CA ALA A 229 14.66 3.14 -2.28
C ALA A 229 15.53 1.99 -1.73
N PHE A 230 15.74 0.93 -2.51
CA PHE A 230 16.61 -0.18 -2.13
C PHE A 230 18.07 0.27 -2.00
N ILE A 231 18.54 1.13 -2.90
CA ILE A 231 19.88 1.76 -2.78
C ILE A 231 19.91 2.67 -1.53
N ALA A 232 18.84 3.43 -1.28
CA ALA A 232 18.74 4.28 -0.10
C ALA A 232 18.79 3.47 1.21
N ASP A 233 18.21 2.27 1.27
CA ASP A 233 18.31 1.37 2.43
C ASP A 233 19.77 1.00 2.75
N PHE A 234 20.62 0.79 1.74
CA PHE A 234 22.06 0.60 1.99
C PHE A 234 22.74 1.87 2.48
N THR A 235 22.31 3.05 2.04
CA THR A 235 22.78 4.33 2.60
C THR A 235 22.38 4.48 4.06
N TRP A 236 21.15 4.10 4.43
CA TRP A 236 20.69 4.09 5.82
C TRP A 236 21.54 3.16 6.70
N ILE A 237 21.82 1.95 6.22
CA ILE A 237 22.67 0.97 6.92
C ILE A 237 24.10 1.51 7.06
N ALA A 238 24.67 2.07 5.99
CA ALA A 238 26.03 2.60 6.01
C ALA A 238 26.16 3.78 6.99
N LEU A 239 25.20 4.71 6.97
CA LEU A 239 25.14 5.81 7.92
C LEU A 239 25.03 5.28 9.35
N GLY A 240 24.11 4.35 9.62
CA GLY A 240 23.91 3.78 10.95
C GLY A 240 25.16 3.09 11.53
N LYS A 241 25.98 2.46 10.68
CA LYS A 241 27.25 1.83 11.09
C LYS A 241 28.37 2.83 11.39
N SER A 242 28.21 4.07 10.93
CA SER A 242 29.20 5.14 11.11
C SER A 242 28.92 6.06 12.29
N LEU A 243 27.72 5.94 12.89
CA LEU A 243 27.32 6.62 14.14
C LEU A 243 27.95 5.94 15.36
#